data_AF-A0A941Y9C3-F1
#
_entry.id   AF-A0A941Y9C3-F1
#
_cell.length_a   1.000
_cell.length_b   1.000
_cell.length_c   1.000
_cell.angle_alpha   90.00
_cell.angle_beta   90.00
_cell.angle_gamma   90.00
#
_symmetry.space_group_name_H-M   'P 1'
#
loop_
_entity.id
_entity.type
_entity.pdbx_description
1 polymer ?
#
loop_
_entity_poly.entity_id
_entity_poly.type
_entity_poly.pdbx_seq_one_letter_code
_entity_poly.pdbx_strand_id
1 'polypeptide(L)'
;MRLIYALAISLALVVSTPGLATADTFNRPARNQQAINYVLTRALAQIGVPFTYGGGNSTGPTIGVARATDVPGTDPLAVPGGTQLAVPGG
;
A
#
# COMPACT_ATOMS: atom_id res chain seq x y z
N MET A 1 -46.19 -20.71 -23.49
CA MET A 1 -45.16 -21.17 -24.44
C MET A 1 -44.11 -20.10 -24.78
N ARG A 2 -44.50 -18.88 -25.20
CA ARG A 2 -43.56 -17.79 -25.57
C ARG A 2 -42.56 -17.43 -24.47
N LEU A 3 -43.01 -17.39 -23.22
CA LEU A 3 -42.16 -17.08 -22.05
C LEU A 3 -41.10 -18.17 -21.79
N ILE A 4 -41.45 -19.45 -22.01
CA ILE A 4 -40.55 -20.59 -21.80
C ILE A 4 -39.43 -20.58 -22.84
N TYR A 5 -39.76 -20.27 -24.11
CA TYR A 5 -38.75 -20.13 -25.16
C TYR A 5 -37.80 -18.95 -24.91
N ALA A 6 -38.32 -17.81 -24.46
CA ALA A 6 -37.48 -16.66 -24.11
C ALA A 6 -36.48 -17.00 -22.99
N LEU A 7 -36.92 -17.77 -21.99
CA LEU A 7 -36.10 -18.20 -20.86
C LEU A 7 -35.06 -19.26 -21.29
N ALA A 8 -35.43 -20.18 -22.18
CA ALA A 8 -34.49 -21.16 -22.73
C ALA A 8 -33.40 -20.50 -23.58
N ILE A 9 -33.75 -19.49 -24.38
CA ILE A 9 -32.79 -18.76 -25.22
C ILE A 9 -31.85 -17.90 -24.38
N SER A 10 -32.36 -17.19 -23.36
CA SER A 10 -31.50 -16.41 -22.46
C SER A 10 -30.56 -17.32 -21.67
N LEU A 11 -31.03 -18.47 -21.19
CA LEU A 11 -30.20 -19.46 -20.51
C LEU A 11 -29.13 -20.04 -21.44
N ALA A 12 -29.49 -20.35 -22.68
CA ALA A 12 -28.54 -20.83 -23.69
C ALA A 12 -27.46 -19.78 -23.99
N LEU A 13 -27.81 -18.50 -24.08
CA LEU A 13 -26.86 -17.41 -24.27
C LEU A 13 -25.92 -17.25 -23.06
N VAL A 14 -26.43 -17.39 -21.85
CA VAL A 14 -25.61 -17.33 -20.62
C VAL A 14 -24.63 -18.51 -20.54
N VAL A 15 -25.08 -19.73 -20.85
CA VAL A 15 -24.22 -20.93 -20.81
C VAL A 15 -23.21 -20.95 -21.97
N SER A 16 -23.58 -20.44 -23.14
CA SER A 16 -22.72 -20.48 -24.34
C SER A 16 -21.60 -19.44 -24.36
N THR A 17 -21.52 -18.56 -23.36
CA THR A 17 -20.47 -17.53 -23.28
C THR A 17 -19.46 -17.87 -22.18
N PRO A 18 -18.47 -18.75 -22.44
CA PRO A 18 -17.39 -18.96 -21.50
C PRO A 18 -16.59 -17.66 -21.34
N GLY A 19 -16.49 -17.15 -20.10
CA GLY A 19 -15.62 -16.03 -19.75
C GLY A 19 -16.27 -14.66 -19.50
N LEU A 20 -17.58 -14.56 -19.25
CA LEU A 20 -18.25 -13.27 -19.01
C LEU A 20 -17.85 -12.52 -17.72
N ALA A 21 -16.94 -13.04 -16.89
CA ALA A 21 -16.37 -12.28 -15.78
C ALA A 21 -14.97 -12.77 -15.42
N THR A 22 -13.94 -12.23 -16.06
CA THR A 22 -12.57 -12.25 -15.53
C THR A 22 -12.20 -10.83 -15.14
N ALA A 23 -12.31 -10.50 -13.85
CA ALA A 23 -11.90 -9.19 -13.33
C ALA A 23 -10.36 -9.02 -13.31
N ASP A 24 -9.60 -10.06 -13.66
CA ASP A 24 -8.14 -10.01 -13.70
C ASP A 24 -7.62 -10.07 -15.14
N THR A 25 -7.62 -8.91 -15.81
CA THR A 25 -7.05 -8.72 -17.16
C THR A 25 -5.52 -8.86 -17.18
N PHE A 26 -4.86 -8.93 -16.02
CA PHE A 26 -3.43 -9.11 -15.94
C PHE A 26 -3.09 -10.55 -15.57
N ASN A 27 -2.93 -11.41 -16.58
CA ASN A 27 -2.26 -12.72 -16.45
C ASN A 27 -0.77 -12.50 -16.08
N ARG A 28 -0.50 -11.91 -14.92
CA ARG A 28 0.82 -11.83 -14.32
C ARG A 28 1.09 -13.18 -13.65
N PRO A 29 2.29 -13.76 -13.83
CA PRO A 29 2.62 -15.01 -13.16
C PRO A 29 2.34 -14.89 -11.66
N ALA A 30 1.75 -15.93 -11.06
CA ALA A 30 1.36 -15.94 -9.64
C ALA A 30 2.48 -15.47 -8.69
N ARG A 31 3.75 -15.70 -9.07
CA ARG A 31 4.95 -15.21 -8.37
C ARG A 31 5.01 -13.68 -8.25
N ASN A 32 4.62 -12.94 -9.29
CA ASN A 32 4.61 -11.48 -9.26
C ASN A 32 3.51 -10.97 -8.32
N GLN A 33 2.35 -11.63 -8.31
CA GLN A 33 1.26 -11.29 -7.39
C GLN A 33 1.68 -11.55 -5.93
N GLN A 34 2.35 -12.66 -5.65
CA GLN A 34 2.91 -12.95 -4.32
C GLN A 34 3.94 -11.91 -3.87
N ALA A 35 4.84 -11.51 -4.76
CA ALA A 35 5.84 -10.47 -4.47
C ALA A 35 5.19 -9.11 -4.17
N ILE A 36 4.17 -8.74 -4.93
CA ILE A 36 3.38 -7.51 -4.69
C ILE A 36 2.70 -7.58 -3.33
N ASN A 37 2.03 -8.70 -3.02
CA ASN A 37 1.35 -8.89 -1.73
C ASN A 37 2.32 -8.78 -0.56
N TYR A 38 3.52 -9.36 -0.68
CA TYR A 38 4.55 -9.25 0.34
C TYR A 38 4.97 -7.80 0.62
N VAL A 39 5.22 -7.01 -0.45
CA VAL A 39 5.57 -5.58 -0.30
C VAL A 39 4.42 -4.79 0.30
N LEU A 40 3.19 -5.06 -0.14
CA LEU A 40 1.99 -4.40 0.37
C LEU A 40 1.81 -4.68 1.87
N THR A 41 1.91 -5.94 2.30
CA THR A 41 1.80 -6.30 3.72
C THR A 41 2.88 -5.59 4.56
N ARG A 42 4.12 -5.50 4.08
CA ARG A 42 5.19 -4.75 4.78
C ARG A 42 4.86 -3.26 4.91
N ALA A 43 4.30 -2.65 3.86
CA ALA A 43 3.91 -1.24 3.90
C ALA A 43 2.73 -1.00 4.86
N LEU A 44 1.72 -1.89 4.85
CA LEU A 44 0.57 -1.81 5.75
C LEU A 44 0.97 -1.97 7.22
N ALA A 45 1.98 -2.79 7.50
CA ALA A 45 2.53 -2.93 8.86
C ALA A 45 3.21 -1.64 9.39
N GLN A 46 3.46 -0.64 8.54
CA GLN A 46 4.02 0.66 8.94
C GLN A 46 2.96 1.75 9.14
N ILE A 47 1.67 1.43 8.98
CA ILE A 47 0.60 2.38 9.31
C ILE A 47 0.68 2.73 10.80
N GLY A 48 0.76 4.03 11.10
CA GLY A 48 0.89 4.54 12.47
C GLY A 48 2.33 4.79 12.93
N VAL A 49 3.34 4.43 12.14
CA VAL A 49 4.74 4.83 12.42
C VAL A 49 4.85 6.36 12.25
N PRO A 50 5.39 7.10 13.24
CA PRO A 50 5.55 8.55 13.15
C PRO A 50 6.47 8.97 11.99
N PHE A 51 6.18 10.13 11.41
CA PHE A 51 7.07 10.73 10.42
C PHE A 51 8.41 11.11 11.06
N THR A 52 9.51 10.83 10.37
CA THR A 52 10.85 11.23 10.77
C THR A 52 11.66 11.61 9.52
N TYR A 53 12.20 12.83 9.50
CA TYR A 53 12.96 13.32 8.34
C TYR A 53 14.27 12.55 8.17
N GLY A 54 14.46 11.96 6.98
CA GLY A 54 15.63 11.11 6.70
C GLY A 54 15.65 9.79 7.48
N GLY A 55 14.54 9.41 8.14
CA GLY A 55 14.40 8.14 8.84
C GLY A 55 13.91 7.02 7.94
N GLY A 56 14.30 5.78 8.25
CA GLY A 56 13.91 4.56 7.55
C GLY A 56 15.02 3.99 6.65
N ASN A 57 15.19 2.67 6.68
CA ASN A 57 16.07 1.93 5.78
C ASN A 57 15.43 0.58 5.39
N SER A 58 16.19 -0.31 4.72
CA SER A 58 15.70 -1.63 4.28
C SER A 58 15.23 -2.54 5.42
N THR A 59 15.68 -2.30 6.65
CA THR A 59 15.32 -3.07 7.85
C THR A 59 14.11 -2.49 8.60
N GLY A 60 13.68 -1.27 8.29
CA GLY A 60 12.51 -0.64 8.92
C GLY A 60 12.72 0.83 9.28
N PRO A 61 11.84 1.40 10.14
CA PRO A 61 11.98 2.77 10.63
C PRO A 61 13.29 2.97 11.40
N THR A 62 13.93 4.11 11.21
CA THR A 62 15.14 4.50 11.95
C THR A 62 15.04 5.92 12.43
N ILE A 63 15.95 6.30 13.32
CA ILE A 63 16.14 7.69 13.71
C ILE A 63 16.48 8.52 12.46
N GLY A 64 15.99 9.76 12.45
CA GLY A 64 16.18 10.70 11.36
C GLY A 64 17.52 11.38 11.36
N VAL A 65 17.73 12.18 10.33
CA VAL A 65 18.88 13.09 10.24
C VAL A 65 18.43 14.46 10.74
N ALA A 66 19.16 15.02 11.71
CA ALA A 66 18.91 16.38 12.17
C ALA A 66 19.09 17.36 11.00
N ARG A 67 18.05 18.17 10.73
CA ARG A 67 18.14 19.28 9.78
C ARG A 67 18.02 20.58 10.56
N ALA A 68 18.97 21.49 10.34
CA ALA A 68 18.79 22.87 10.77
C ALA A 68 17.61 23.45 9.99
N THR A 69 16.53 23.76 10.69
CA THR A 69 15.47 24.60 10.15
C THR A 69 15.95 26.04 10.27
N ASP A 70 16.18 26.75 9.17
CA ASP A 70 16.49 28.19 9.15
C ASP A 70 15.29 29.07 9.61
N VAL A 71 14.30 28.47 10.27
CA VAL A 71 13.12 29.16 10.80
C VAL A 71 13.45 29.56 12.24
N PRO A 72 13.57 30.87 12.54
CA PRO A 72 13.78 31.32 13.92
C PRO A 72 12.62 30.86 14.80
N GLY A 73 12.91 30.09 15.85
CA GLY A 73 11.94 29.68 16.87
C GLY A 73 11.30 28.30 16.69
N THR A 74 11.64 27.54 15.65
CA THR A 74 11.30 26.11 15.62
C THR A 74 12.45 25.31 16.21
N ASP A 75 12.27 24.79 17.42
CA ASP A 75 13.14 23.71 17.90
C ASP A 75 13.05 22.57 16.87
N PRO A 76 14.17 22.13 16.27
CA PRO A 76 14.16 21.02 15.31
C PRO A 76 13.57 19.71 15.88
N LEU A 77 13.31 19.68 17.19
CA LEU A 77 12.74 18.55 17.93
C LEU A 77 11.20 18.59 18.10
N ALA A 78 10.50 19.62 17.62
CA ALA A 78 9.05 19.79 17.87
C ALA A 78 8.12 19.17 16.81
N VAL A 79 8.49 18.02 16.21
CA VAL A 79 7.51 17.18 15.51
C VAL A 79 6.83 16.28 16.55
N PRO A 80 5.51 16.38 16.77
CA PRO A 80 4.82 15.53 17.74
C PRO A 80 5.04 14.05 17.40
N GLY A 81 5.79 13.34 18.26
CA GLY A 81 6.02 11.89 18.14
C GLY A 81 7.41 11.43 17.65
N GLY A 82 8.37 12.33 17.41
CA GLY A 82 9.75 11.96 17.11
C GLY A 82 10.57 11.68 18.38
N THR A 83 11.19 10.50 18.50
CA THR A 83 12.11 10.20 19.61
C THR A 83 13.38 11.03 19.49
N GLN A 84 13.69 11.82 20.53
CA GLN A 84 14.93 12.57 20.69
C GLN A 84 16.17 11.67 20.54
N LEU A 85 17.16 12.12 19.76
CA LEU A 85 18.54 11.69 19.96
C LEU A 85 19.33 12.91 20.44
N ALA A 86 19.88 12.80 21.65
CA ALA A 86 20.78 13.77 22.23
C ALA A 86 22.00 13.96 21.31
N VAL A 87 22.24 15.19 20.86
CA VAL A 87 23.51 15.59 20.27
C VAL A 87 24.49 15.80 21.44
N PRO A 88 25.61 15.07 21.54
CA PRO A 88 26.64 15.37 22.53
C PRO A 88 27.28 16.71 22.15
N GLY A 89 27.31 17.63 23.12
CA GLY A 89 27.83 18.97 22.94
C GLY A 89 29.30 19.00 22.50
N GLY A 90 29.60 19.96 21.63
CA GLY A 90 30.93 20.53 21.42
C GLY A 90 30.97 21.94 22.01
#